data_AF-A0A949JMR1-F1
#
_entry.id   AF-A0A949JMR1-F1
#
_cell.length_a   1.000
_cell.length_b   1.000
_cell.length_c   1.000
_cell.angle_alpha   90.00
_cell.angle_beta   90.00
_cell.angle_gamma   90.00
#
_symmetry.space_group_name_H-M   'P 1'
#
loop_
_entity.id
_entity.type
_entity.pdbx_description
1 polymer ?
#
loop_
_entity_poly.entity_id
_entity_poly.type
_entity_poly.pdbx_seq_one_letter_code
_entity_poly.pdbx_strand_id
1 'polypeptide(L)'
;MRPELKKRGLAVLIVCSLLLGAGISNSSEDFMKRLPLYDRFRCAICHGVSTPTTGNAPLNFFGTAFHQNGDKWDSSLADLDSDGDGFENGFELGDNEGDGIPDADNVRSNPGDPSETPSSLPPKTWGVIKKLFKE
;
A
#
# COMPACT_ATOMS: atom_id res chain seq x y z
N MET A 1 -54.22 -27.20 4.61
CA MET A 1 -53.17 -26.22 4.22
C MET A 1 -53.16 -26.10 2.70
N ARG A 2 -53.44 -24.92 2.13
CA ARG A 2 -53.70 -24.76 0.68
C ARG A 2 -52.38 -24.87 -0.12
N PRO A 3 -52.28 -25.73 -1.15
CA PRO A 3 -51.04 -26.00 -1.89
C PRO A 3 -50.43 -24.76 -2.57
N GLU A 4 -51.26 -23.76 -2.88
CA GLU A 4 -50.84 -22.51 -3.51
C GLU A 4 -50.05 -21.55 -2.58
N LEU A 5 -50.15 -21.68 -1.25
CA LEU A 5 -49.30 -20.92 -0.32
C LEU A 5 -47.86 -21.49 -0.26
N LYS A 6 -47.70 -22.80 -0.42
CA LYS A 6 -46.38 -23.46 -0.42
C LYS A 6 -45.55 -23.08 -1.65
N LYS A 7 -46.18 -23.01 -2.83
CA LYS A 7 -45.52 -22.62 -4.09
C LYS A 7 -45.05 -21.16 -4.08
N ARG A 8 -45.86 -20.26 -3.52
CA ARG A 8 -45.52 -18.83 -3.40
C ARG A 8 -44.42 -18.58 -2.36
N GLY A 9 -44.45 -19.28 -1.23
CA GLY A 9 -43.37 -19.21 -0.23
C GLY A 9 -42.03 -19.73 -0.75
N LEU A 10 -42.04 -20.82 -1.53
CA LEU A 10 -40.83 -21.38 -2.15
C LEU A 10 -40.25 -20.46 -3.22
N ALA A 11 -41.10 -19.85 -4.07
CA ALA A 11 -40.65 -18.90 -5.08
C ALA A 11 -40.01 -17.63 -4.48
N VAL A 12 -40.56 -17.11 -3.39
CA VAL A 12 -40.01 -15.93 -2.68
C VAL A 12 -38.64 -16.24 -2.05
N LEU A 13 -38.45 -17.44 -1.47
CA LEU A 13 -37.18 -17.86 -0.88
C LEU A 13 -36.05 -18.06 -1.92
N ILE A 14 -36.39 -18.51 -3.13
CA ILE A 14 -35.42 -18.66 -4.22
C ILE A 14 -34.96 -17.29 -4.74
N VAL A 15 -35.89 -16.33 -4.87
CA VAL A 15 -35.56 -14.96 -5.33
C VAL A 15 -34.69 -14.21 -4.31
N CYS A 16 -34.95 -14.34 -3.00
CA CYS A 16 -34.08 -13.73 -1.98
C CYS A 16 -32.67 -14.34 -1.93
N SER A 17 -32.54 -15.64 -2.19
CA SER A 17 -31.24 -16.32 -2.22
C SER A 17 -30.38 -15.94 -3.43
N LEU A 18 -31.00 -15.57 -4.55
CA LEU A 18 -30.31 -15.14 -5.78
C LEU A 18 -29.81 -13.68 -5.73
N LEU A 19 -30.32 -12.86 -4.80
CA LEU A 19 -29.89 -11.47 -4.60
C LEU A 19 -28.71 -11.32 -3.63
N LEU A 20 -28.29 -12.41 -2.98
CA LEU A 20 -27.08 -12.47 -2.16
C LEU A 20 -25.88 -12.81 -3.04
N GLY A 21 -25.64 -12.00 -4.07
CA GLY A 21 -24.35 -12.00 -4.75
C GLY A 21 -23.29 -11.58 -3.73
N ALA A 22 -22.44 -12.52 -3.32
CA ALA A 22 -21.34 -12.25 -2.39
C ALA A 22 -20.40 -11.23 -3.02
N GLY A 23 -20.52 -9.96 -2.62
CA GLY A 23 -19.52 -8.95 -2.94
C GLY A 23 -18.21 -9.33 -2.28
N ILE A 24 -17.13 -9.41 -3.06
CA ILE A 24 -15.79 -9.61 -2.52
C ILE A 24 -15.36 -8.27 -1.92
N SER A 25 -15.35 -8.16 -0.59
CA SER A 25 -14.74 -7.03 0.11
C SER A 25 -13.25 -7.27 0.26
N ASN A 26 -12.41 -6.51 -0.44
CA ASN A 26 -10.98 -6.47 -0.17
C ASN A 26 -10.73 -5.52 1.00
N SER A 27 -9.91 -5.94 1.97
CA SER A 27 -9.51 -5.07 3.07
C SER A 27 -8.30 -4.21 2.66
N SER A 28 -8.09 -3.05 3.30
CA SER A 28 -6.89 -2.23 3.06
C SER A 28 -5.59 -3.03 3.26
N GLU A 29 -5.61 -4.00 4.18
CA GLU A 29 -4.50 -4.92 4.42
C GLU A 29 -4.20 -5.80 3.19
N ASP A 30 -5.20 -6.19 2.40
CA ASP A 30 -4.99 -6.99 1.18
C ASP A 30 -4.37 -6.18 0.05
N PHE A 31 -4.59 -4.87 0.05
CA PHE A 31 -3.92 -3.95 -0.86
C PHE A 31 -2.47 -3.69 -0.42
N MET A 32 -2.21 -3.50 0.86
CA MET A 32 -0.85 -3.32 1.37
C MET A 32 0.07 -4.51 1.05
N LYS A 33 -0.45 -5.73 1.07
CA LYS A 33 0.29 -6.94 0.66
C LYS A 33 0.79 -6.93 -0.79
N ARG A 34 0.31 -6.01 -1.63
CA ARG A 34 0.75 -5.85 -3.02
C ARG A 34 1.99 -4.98 -3.16
N LEU A 35 2.37 -4.26 -2.12
CA LEU A 35 3.57 -3.43 -2.10
C LEU A 35 4.79 -4.27 -1.71
N PRO A 36 5.97 -3.98 -2.29
CA PRO A 36 7.21 -4.50 -1.77
C PRO A 36 7.42 -3.93 -0.36
N LEU A 37 7.80 -4.80 0.59
CA LEU A 37 8.34 -4.38 1.89
C LEU A 37 7.45 -3.45 2.73
N TYR A 38 6.16 -3.76 2.79
CA TYR A 38 5.15 -2.97 3.53
C TYR A 38 5.26 -3.06 5.07
N ASP A 39 6.09 -3.94 5.62
CA ASP A 39 6.09 -4.30 7.04
C ASP A 39 6.62 -3.21 7.97
N ARG A 40 7.58 -2.40 7.48
CA ARG A 40 8.20 -1.31 8.26
C ARG A 40 7.19 -0.20 8.61
N PHE A 41 6.44 0.27 7.61
CA PHE A 41 5.58 1.46 7.72
C PHE A 41 4.09 1.10 7.77
N ARG A 42 3.71 -0.09 7.28
CA ARG A 42 2.34 -0.63 7.33
C ARG A 42 1.33 0.39 6.77
N CYS A 43 0.28 0.67 7.54
CA CYS A 43 -0.77 1.60 7.15
C CYS A 43 -0.27 3.01 6.84
N ALA A 44 0.86 3.43 7.43
CA ALA A 44 1.41 4.76 7.23
C ALA A 44 1.96 4.99 5.81
N ILE A 45 2.19 3.91 5.04
CA ILE A 45 2.57 4.01 3.62
C ILE A 45 1.46 4.68 2.82
N CYS A 46 0.21 4.27 3.04
CA CYS A 46 -0.93 4.74 2.25
C CYS A 46 -1.80 5.77 2.98
N HIS A 47 -1.67 5.92 4.30
CA HIS A 47 -2.52 6.78 5.12
C HIS A 47 -1.69 7.78 5.92
N GLY A 48 -2.25 8.98 6.13
CA GLY A 48 -1.65 10.00 7.00
C GLY A 48 -1.63 9.65 8.50
N VAL A 49 -2.10 8.44 8.87
CA VAL A 49 -2.06 7.93 10.25
C VAL A 49 -1.69 6.45 10.25
N SER A 50 -0.89 6.01 11.24
CA SER A 50 -0.42 4.62 11.32
C SER A 50 -1.47 3.63 11.83
N THR A 51 -2.55 4.11 12.46
CA THR A 51 -3.67 3.29 12.97
C THR A 51 -5.00 3.81 12.43
N PRO A 52 -5.26 3.66 11.12
CA PRO A 52 -6.48 4.16 10.49
C PRO A 52 -7.73 3.48 11.05
N THR A 53 -8.81 4.26 11.14
CA THR A 53 -10.17 3.76 11.42
C THR A 53 -11.12 4.26 10.34
N THR A 54 -12.34 3.72 10.24
CA THR A 54 -13.34 4.14 9.23
C THR A 54 -13.62 5.65 9.22
N GLY A 55 -13.40 6.35 10.33
CA GLY A 55 -13.59 7.80 10.44
C GLY A 55 -12.32 8.65 10.32
N ASN A 56 -11.13 8.05 10.21
CA ASN A 56 -9.85 8.76 10.19
C ASN A 56 -8.81 7.98 9.40
N ALA A 57 -9.03 7.85 8.09
CA ALA A 57 -8.13 7.13 7.20
C ALA A 57 -8.03 7.78 5.80
N PRO A 58 -7.82 9.11 5.69
CA PRO A 58 -7.54 9.69 4.38
C PRO A 58 -6.28 9.04 3.79
N LEU A 59 -6.28 8.84 2.48
CA LEU A 59 -5.06 8.47 1.78
C LEU A 59 -4.08 9.64 1.85
N ASN A 60 -2.79 9.33 2.04
CA ASN A 60 -1.72 10.29 1.79
C ASN A 60 -1.45 10.37 0.27
N PHE A 61 -0.40 11.08 -0.13
CA PHE A 61 -0.08 11.25 -1.55
C PHE A 61 0.26 9.92 -2.22
N PHE A 62 1.11 9.09 -1.61
CA PHE A 62 1.41 7.74 -2.10
C PHE A 62 0.16 6.85 -2.21
N GLY A 63 -0.66 6.78 -1.16
CA GLY A 63 -1.88 5.97 -1.17
C GLY A 63 -2.85 6.40 -2.26
N THR A 64 -2.92 7.71 -2.54
CA THR A 64 -3.71 8.27 -3.65
C THR A 64 -3.12 7.84 -4.99
N ALA A 65 -1.80 7.93 -5.18
CA ALA A 65 -1.11 7.50 -6.38
C ALA A 65 -1.27 6.00 -6.64
N PHE A 66 -1.11 5.16 -5.61
CA PHE A 66 -1.33 3.72 -5.68
C PHE A 66 -2.76 3.37 -6.11
N HIS A 67 -3.75 4.06 -5.54
CA HIS A 67 -5.15 3.88 -5.94
C HIS A 67 -5.41 4.30 -7.39
N GLN A 68 -4.85 5.44 -7.80
CA GLN A 68 -4.92 5.92 -9.19
C GLN A 68 -4.21 4.98 -10.17
N ASN A 69 -3.17 4.28 -9.73
CA ASN A 69 -2.49 3.22 -10.48
C ASN A 69 -3.28 1.90 -10.54
N GLY A 70 -4.54 1.90 -10.07
CA GLY A 70 -5.40 0.72 -10.07
C GLY A 70 -5.03 -0.30 -8.99
N ASP A 71 -4.49 0.19 -7.87
CA ASP A 71 -4.04 -0.60 -6.71
C ASP A 71 -2.98 -1.65 -7.08
N LYS A 72 -2.01 -1.23 -7.91
CA LYS A 72 -0.90 -2.05 -8.41
C LYS A 72 0.44 -1.40 -8.10
N TRP A 73 1.38 -2.26 -7.71
CA TRP A 73 2.80 -1.95 -7.73
C TRP A 73 3.36 -2.34 -9.10
N ASP A 74 3.94 -1.37 -9.79
CA ASP A 74 4.65 -1.52 -11.06
C ASP A 74 5.67 -0.39 -11.22
N SER A 75 6.48 -0.45 -12.28
CA SER A 75 7.51 0.56 -12.55
C SER A 75 6.96 1.98 -12.68
N SER A 76 5.71 2.16 -13.14
CA SER A 76 5.12 3.50 -13.28
C SER A 76 4.85 4.14 -11.93
N LEU A 77 4.45 3.35 -10.94
CA LEU A 77 4.35 3.84 -9.56
C LEU A 77 5.72 3.92 -8.89
N ALA A 78 6.65 3.00 -9.16
CA ALA A 78 7.99 3.04 -8.59
C ALA A 78 8.76 4.32 -8.99
N ASP A 79 8.65 4.75 -10.26
CA ASP A 79 9.31 5.94 -10.82
C ASP A 79 8.64 7.27 -10.39
N LEU A 80 7.54 7.23 -9.64
CA LEU A 80 6.84 8.43 -9.19
C LEU A 80 7.41 8.93 -7.86
N ASP A 81 7.64 10.24 -7.76
CA ASP A 81 7.82 10.96 -6.49
C ASP A 81 6.43 11.40 -5.99
N SER A 82 5.81 10.60 -5.13
CA SER A 82 4.39 10.81 -4.78
C SER A 82 4.19 11.99 -3.86
N ASP A 83 5.07 12.17 -2.87
CA ASP A 83 4.92 13.19 -1.83
C ASP A 83 5.73 14.47 -2.08
N GLY A 84 6.59 14.47 -3.12
CA GLY A 84 7.28 15.64 -3.65
C GLY A 84 8.55 15.98 -2.88
N ASP A 85 9.17 15.02 -2.20
CA ASP A 85 10.40 15.21 -1.44
C ASP A 85 11.69 15.06 -2.29
N GLY A 86 11.53 14.67 -3.56
CA GLY A 86 12.60 14.48 -4.53
C GLY A 86 13.14 13.06 -4.61
N PHE A 87 12.51 12.09 -3.95
CA PHE A 87 12.83 10.66 -4.05
C PHE A 87 11.69 9.89 -4.71
N GLU A 88 12.05 8.92 -5.54
CA GLU A 88 11.08 8.05 -6.22
C GLU A 88 10.61 6.95 -5.26
N ASN A 89 9.31 6.60 -5.32
CA ASN A 89 8.69 5.60 -4.45
C ASN A 89 9.47 4.29 -4.39
N GLY A 90 9.99 3.82 -5.53
CA GLY A 90 10.77 2.59 -5.65
C GLY A 90 12.07 2.66 -4.83
N PHE A 91 12.77 3.80 -4.89
CA PHE A 91 14.00 4.01 -4.12
C PHE A 91 13.72 3.98 -2.60
N GLU A 92 12.64 4.61 -2.18
CA GLU A 92 12.24 4.70 -0.78
C GLU A 92 11.80 3.37 -0.18
N LEU A 93 10.99 2.60 -0.93
CA LEU A 93 10.57 1.26 -0.52
C LEU A 93 11.68 0.20 -0.71
N GLY A 94 12.70 0.53 -1.51
CA GLY A 94 13.82 -0.36 -1.83
C GLY A 94 13.45 -1.44 -2.83
N ASP A 95 12.76 -1.06 -3.89
CA ASP A 95 12.43 -1.81 -5.11
C ASP A 95 12.40 -0.80 -6.26
N ASN A 96 13.58 -0.45 -6.75
CA ASN A 96 13.76 0.62 -7.73
C ASN A 96 13.09 0.30 -9.07
N GLU A 97 13.06 -0.97 -9.48
CA GLU A 97 12.47 -1.39 -10.75
C GLU A 97 10.94 -1.55 -10.70
N GLY A 98 10.36 -1.58 -9.50
CA GLY A 98 8.93 -1.77 -9.31
C GLY A 98 8.46 -3.19 -9.66
N ASP A 99 9.32 -4.19 -9.51
CA ASP A 99 9.05 -5.58 -9.92
C ASP A 99 8.63 -6.50 -8.76
N GLY A 100 8.61 -5.96 -7.54
CA GLY A 100 8.29 -6.66 -6.30
C GLY A 100 9.49 -7.37 -5.67
N ILE A 101 10.70 -7.22 -6.24
CA ILE A 101 11.93 -7.83 -5.77
C ILE A 101 12.74 -6.76 -5.02
N PRO A 102 12.94 -6.91 -3.70
CA PRO A 102 13.68 -5.94 -2.92
C PRO A 102 15.14 -5.79 -3.37
N ASP A 103 15.56 -4.54 -3.48
CA ASP A 103 16.96 -4.16 -3.61
C ASP A 103 17.74 -4.38 -2.32
N ALA A 104 19.05 -4.64 -2.49
CA ALA A 104 19.96 -4.85 -1.38
C ALA A 104 20.30 -3.52 -0.67
N ASP A 105 20.05 -3.47 0.64
CA ASP A 105 20.59 -2.50 1.61
C ASP A 105 20.45 -1.00 1.28
N ASN A 106 19.29 -0.56 0.78
CA ASN A 106 18.92 0.86 0.72
C ASN A 106 18.36 1.34 2.08
N VAL A 107 18.66 2.60 2.43
CA VAL A 107 18.00 3.26 3.57
C VAL A 107 16.58 3.59 3.12
N ARG A 108 15.60 2.94 3.76
CA ARG A 108 14.18 3.07 3.41
C ARG A 108 13.51 4.21 4.16
N SER A 109 12.56 4.85 3.48
CA SER A 109 11.69 5.93 3.96
C SER A 109 10.23 5.66 3.58
N ASN A 110 9.32 6.55 4.01
CA ASN A 110 7.90 6.46 3.71
C ASN A 110 7.54 7.37 2.52
N PRO A 111 7.16 6.80 1.36
CA PRO A 111 6.91 7.58 0.13
C PRO A 111 5.64 8.45 0.15
N GLY A 112 4.93 8.47 1.28
CA GLY A 112 3.78 9.32 1.50
C GLY A 112 3.98 10.35 2.62
N ASP A 113 5.20 10.49 3.14
CA ASP A 113 5.58 11.48 4.15
C ASP A 113 6.80 12.30 3.69
N PRO A 114 6.59 13.54 3.18
CA PRO A 114 7.66 14.34 2.59
C PRO A 114 8.67 14.88 3.61
N SER A 115 8.49 14.57 4.90
CA SER A 115 9.45 14.86 5.96
C SER A 115 10.38 13.68 6.29
N GLU A 116 10.08 12.50 5.77
CA GLU A 116 10.85 11.28 5.96
C GLU A 116 11.67 10.97 4.70
N THR A 117 12.76 11.68 4.45
CA THR A 117 13.63 11.39 3.29
C THR A 117 14.64 10.25 3.61
N PRO A 118 15.06 9.44 2.64
CA PRO A 118 16.20 8.53 2.78
C PRO A 118 17.46 9.31 3.22
N SER A 119 18.16 8.82 4.24
CA SER A 119 19.48 9.41 4.54
C SER A 119 20.39 9.16 3.34
N SER A 120 20.95 10.23 2.76
CA SER A 120 21.78 10.22 1.54
C SER A 120 23.07 9.39 1.63
N LEU A 121 23.33 8.75 2.77
CA LEU A 121 24.51 7.96 3.03
C LEU A 121 24.10 6.56 3.51
N PRO A 122 24.35 5.51 2.70
CA PRO A 122 24.28 4.14 3.17
C PRO A 122 25.10 3.96 4.46
N PRO A 123 24.66 3.13 5.42
CA PRO A 123 25.39 2.90 6.68
C PRO A 123 26.86 2.46 6.45
N LYS A 124 27.13 1.76 5.34
CA LYS A 124 28.48 1.37 4.89
C LYS A 124 29.39 2.58 4.58
N THR A 125 28.82 3.69 4.14
CA THR A 125 29.55 4.93 3.79
C THR A 125 30.08 5.63 5.04
N TRP A 126 29.46 5.43 6.21
CA TRP A 126 29.94 5.98 7.48
C TRP A 126 31.35 5.49 7.85
N GLY A 127 31.68 4.24 7.51
CA GLY A 127 33.03 3.70 7.70
C GLY A 127 34.07 4.36 6.81
N VAL A 128 33.71 4.71 5.57
CA VAL A 128 34.55 5.42 4.61
C VAL A 128 34.73 6.89 5.04
N ILE A 129 33.65 7.56 5.40
CA ILE A 129 33.66 8.95 5.90
C ILE A 129 34.54 9.06 7.16
N LYS A 130 34.40 8.14 8.12
CA LYS A 130 35.25 8.12 9.32
C LYS A 130 36.74 7.94 9.02
N LYS A 131 37.10 7.22 7.95
CA LYS A 131 38.51 7.07 7.53
C LYS A 131 39.07 8.35 6.91
N LEU A 132 38.24 9.19 6.32
CA LEU A 132 38.67 10.49 5.76
C LEU A 132 38.99 11.53 6.84
N PHE A 133 38.47 11.37 8.07
CA PHE A 133 38.68 12.30 9.20
C PHE A 133 39.57 11.75 10.32
N LYS A 134 40.16 10.55 10.13
CA LYS A 134 41.18 10.03 11.04
C LYS A 134 42.55 10.27 10.41
N GLU A 135 43.22 11.32 10.87
CA GLU A 135 44.68 11.43 10.80
C GLU A 135 45.35 10.40 11.73
#